data_AF-S4PKQ1-F1
#
_entry.id   AF-S4PKQ1-F1
#
_cell.length_a   1.000
_cell.length_b   1.000
_cell.length_c   1.000
_cell.angle_alpha   90.00
_cell.angle_beta   90.00
_cell.angle_gamma   90.00
#
_symmetry.space_group_name_H-M   'P 1'
#
loop_
_entity.id
_entity.type
_entity.pdbx_description
1 polymer ?
#
loop_
_entity_poly.entity_id
_entity_poly.type
_entity_poly.pdbx_seq_one_letter_code
_entity_poly.pdbx_strand_id
1 'polypeptide(L)'
;DLPPNQKKKKLQAKVHELTKQVGQEQAAMEGLMKMKGVYETNPTLGDPMTVEGQLNECCDKLKKLRTQLRKYEDLLTEANNQVCAPPIHPT
;
A
#
# COMPACT_ATOMS: atom_id res chain seq x y z
N ASP A 1 13.93 13.44 20.18
CA ASP A 1 13.70 13.35 18.72
C ASP A 1 14.58 12.21 18.19
N LEU A 2 14.05 11.30 17.37
CA LEU A 2 14.84 10.16 16.85
C LEU A 2 15.92 10.69 15.87
N PRO A 3 17.17 10.18 15.90
CA PRO A 3 18.22 10.63 15.00
C PRO A 3 17.82 10.44 13.51
N PRO A 4 18.31 11.27 12.58
CA PRO A 4 17.87 11.32 11.18
C PRO A 4 17.87 9.96 10.49
N ASN A 5 18.94 9.17 10.70
CA ASN A 5 19.05 7.81 10.17
C ASN A 5 18.00 6.84 10.71
N GLN A 6 17.57 6.99 11.96
CA GLN A 6 16.57 6.13 12.57
C GLN A 6 15.16 6.49 12.10
N LYS A 7 14.88 7.79 11.91
CA LYS A 7 13.63 8.26 11.26
C LYS A 7 13.50 7.69 9.84
N LYS A 8 14.56 7.81 9.03
CA LYS A 8 14.62 7.24 7.68
C LYS A 8 14.38 5.73 7.67
N LYS A 9 15.06 4.98 8.55
CA LYS A 9 14.88 3.52 8.64
C LYS A 9 13.44 3.14 9.00
N LYS A 10 12.79 3.89 9.89
CA LYS A 10 11.38 3.67 10.26
C LYS A 10 10.43 3.96 9.10
N LEU A 11 10.66 5.05 8.35
CA LEU A 11 9.88 5.38 7.15
C LEU A 11 10.05 4.30 6.07
N GLN A 12 11.28 3.84 5.82
CA GLN A 12 11.57 2.75 4.89
C GLN A 12 10.85 1.45 5.27
N ALA A 13 10.88 1.07 6.55
CA ALA A 13 10.15 -0.09 7.03
C ALA A 13 8.63 0.05 6.78
N LYS A 14 8.09 1.26 6.99
CA LYS A 14 6.67 1.53 6.75
C LYS A 14 6.28 1.47 5.27
N VAL A 15 7.11 2.03 4.39
CA VAL A 15 6.96 1.91 2.94
C VAL A 15 6.96 0.43 2.54
N HIS A 16 7.94 -0.34 3.00
CA HIS A 16 8.03 -1.76 2.67
C HIS A 16 6.81 -2.58 3.14
N GLU A 17 6.33 -2.31 4.36
CA GLU A 17 5.12 -2.92 4.91
C GLU A 17 3.89 -2.58 4.07
N LEU A 18 3.72 -1.32 3.69
CA LEU A 18 2.60 -0.86 2.84
C LEU A 18 2.67 -1.49 1.44
N THR A 19 3.85 -1.57 0.83
CA THR A 19 4.04 -2.23 -0.47
C THR A 19 3.64 -3.69 -0.40
N LYS A 20 4.03 -4.39 0.68
CA LYS A 20 3.63 -5.79 0.90
C LYS A 20 2.12 -5.92 1.03
N GLN A 21 1.47 -5.04 1.79
CA GLN A 21 0.01 -5.04 1.93
C GLN A 21 -0.69 -4.76 0.60
N VAL A 22 -0.19 -3.83 -0.22
CA VAL A 22 -0.72 -3.59 -1.58
C VAL A 22 -0.64 -4.87 -2.41
N GLY A 23 0.51 -5.55 -2.41
CA GLY A 23 0.66 -6.80 -3.15
C GLY A 23 -0.28 -7.91 -2.67
N GLN A 24 -0.47 -8.04 -1.35
CA GLN A 24 -1.41 -9.01 -0.77
C GLN A 24 -2.85 -8.71 -1.15
N GLU A 25 -3.27 -7.45 -1.07
CA GLU A 25 -4.63 -7.05 -1.40
C GLU A 25 -4.92 -7.19 -2.90
N GLN A 26 -3.91 -6.97 -3.74
CA GLN A 26 -4.01 -7.17 -5.18
C GLN A 26 -4.15 -8.66 -5.53
N ALA A 27 -3.37 -9.54 -4.89
CA ALA A 27 -3.52 -10.98 -5.02
C ALA A 27 -4.88 -11.48 -4.50
N ALA A 28 -5.37 -10.91 -3.40
CA ALA A 28 -6.71 -11.20 -2.87
C ALA A 28 -7.81 -10.81 -3.87
N MET A 29 -7.70 -9.61 -4.46
CA MET A 29 -8.60 -9.16 -5.53
C MET A 29 -8.62 -10.13 -6.72
N GLU A 30 -7.46 -10.60 -7.19
CA GLU A 30 -7.39 -11.60 -8.27
C GLU A 30 -8.04 -12.94 -7.87
N GLY A 31 -7.84 -13.38 -6.63
CA GLY A 31 -8.49 -14.57 -6.07
C GLY A 31 -10.01 -14.44 -6.03
N LEU A 32 -10.50 -13.29 -5.54
CA LEU A 32 -11.93 -12.97 -5.50
C LEU A 32 -12.53 -12.92 -6.92
N MET A 33 -11.81 -12.34 -7.89
CA MET A 33 -12.29 -12.31 -9.28
C MET A 33 -12.45 -13.71 -9.87
N LYS A 34 -11.55 -14.65 -9.54
CA LYS A 34 -11.70 -16.06 -9.91
C LYS A 34 -12.86 -16.72 -9.17
N MET A 35 -13.02 -16.47 -7.87
CA MET A 35 -14.14 -17.01 -7.09
C MET A 35 -15.49 -16.55 -7.63
N LYS A 36 -15.60 -15.27 -8.04
CA LYS A 36 -16.81 -14.74 -8.68
C LYS A 36 -17.18 -15.55 -9.92
N GLY A 37 -16.22 -15.80 -10.82
CA GLY A 37 -16.48 -16.60 -12.03
C GLY A 37 -16.88 -18.05 -11.72
N VAL A 38 -16.31 -18.65 -10.67
CA VAL A 38 -16.72 -19.98 -10.20
C VAL A 38 -18.17 -19.96 -9.69
N TYR A 39 -18.58 -18.93 -8.97
CA TYR A 39 -19.95 -18.79 -8.46
C TYR A 39 -20.97 -18.44 -9.56
N GLU A 40 -20.56 -17.66 -10.57
CA GLU A 40 -21.38 -17.40 -11.76
C GLU A 40 -21.62 -18.66 -12.59
N THR A 41 -20.62 -19.54 -12.67
CA THR A 41 -20.73 -20.81 -13.43
C THR A 41 -21.37 -21.93 -12.61
N ASN A 42 -21.22 -21.92 -11.29
CA ASN A 42 -21.77 -22.91 -10.37
C ASN A 42 -22.43 -22.20 -9.16
N PRO A 43 -23.72 -21.82 -9.27
CA PRO A 43 -24.43 -21.09 -8.22
C PRO A 43 -24.62 -21.89 -6.92
N THR A 44 -24.35 -23.19 -6.92
CA THR A 44 -24.37 -24.04 -5.72
C THR A 44 -23.16 -23.84 -4.80
N LEU A 45 -22.08 -23.22 -5.31
CA LEU A 45 -20.84 -22.99 -4.56
C LEU A 45 -20.84 -21.65 -3.81
N GLY A 46 -21.74 -20.73 -4.13
CA GLY A 46 -21.87 -19.44 -3.44
C GLY A 46 -22.48 -18.35 -4.31
N ASP A 47 -22.58 -17.15 -3.73
CA ASP A 47 -23.20 -15.99 -4.35
C ASP A 47 -22.16 -15.03 -4.95
N PRO A 48 -22.19 -14.74 -6.28
CA PRO A 48 -21.24 -13.84 -6.92
C PRO A 48 -21.40 -12.37 -6.48
N MET A 49 -22.61 -11.96 -6.09
CA MET A 49 -22.88 -10.62 -5.52
C MET A 49 -22.06 -10.34 -4.25
N THR A 50 -21.93 -11.35 -3.38
CA THR A 50 -21.13 -11.24 -2.15
C THR A 50 -19.65 -11.07 -2.47
N VAL A 51 -19.16 -11.73 -3.51
CA VAL A 51 -17.77 -11.57 -3.98
C VAL A 51 -17.55 -10.21 -4.63
N GLU A 52 -18.54 -9.68 -5.35
CA GLU A 52 -18.49 -8.34 -5.92
C GLU A 52 -18.40 -7.24 -4.85
N GLY A 53 -19.15 -7.37 -3.75
CA GLY A 53 -19.01 -6.49 -2.59
C GLY A 53 -17.60 -6.50 -2.00
N GLN A 54 -17.01 -7.70 -1.85
CA GLN A 54 -15.64 -7.85 -1.36
C GLN A 54 -14.60 -7.29 -2.33
N LEU A 55 -14.81 -7.41 -3.65
CA LEU A 55 -13.95 -6.81 -4.68
C LEU A 55 -13.94 -5.28 -4.59
N ASN A 56 -15.10 -4.66 -4.39
CA ASN A 56 -15.20 -3.21 -4.19
C ASN A 56 -14.44 -2.77 -2.93
N GLU A 57 -14.62 -3.48 -1.81
CA GLU A 57 -13.89 -3.18 -0.58
C GLU A 57 -12.37 -3.35 -0.75
N CYS A 58 -11.92 -4.43 -1.39
CA CYS A 58 -10.51 -4.64 -1.77
C CYS A 58 -9.98 -3.49 -2.62
N CYS A 59 -10.76 -3.01 -3.59
CA CYS A 59 -10.39 -1.88 -4.45
C CYS A 59 -10.21 -0.59 -3.66
N ASP A 60 -11.14 -0.26 -2.77
CA ASP A 60 -11.04 0.91 -1.91
C ASP A 60 -9.87 0.81 -0.93
N LYS A 61 -9.62 -0.38 -0.38
CA LYS A 61 -8.47 -0.63 0.49
C LYS A 61 -7.15 -0.50 -0.26
N LEU A 62 -7.05 -1.01 -1.49
CA LEU A 62 -5.91 -0.82 -2.38
C LEU A 62 -5.63 0.65 -2.67
N LYS A 63 -6.68 1.44 -2.97
CA LYS A 63 -6.53 2.90 -3.17
C LYS A 63 -5.95 3.56 -1.92
N LYS A 64 -6.52 3.28 -0.75
CA LYS A 64 -6.05 3.83 0.54
C LYS A 64 -4.59 3.45 0.82
N LEU A 65 -4.24 2.18 0.61
CA LEU A 65 -2.88 1.68 0.81
C LEU A 65 -1.88 2.35 -0.15
N ARG A 66 -2.22 2.49 -1.43
CA ARG A 66 -1.38 3.18 -2.43
C ARG A 66 -1.21 4.66 -2.12
N THR A 67 -2.28 5.35 -1.68
CA THR A 67 -2.18 6.75 -1.26
C THR A 67 -1.27 6.91 -0.04
N GLN A 68 -1.41 6.02 0.96
CA GLN A 68 -0.51 6.03 2.12
C GLN A 68 0.93 5.72 1.70
N LEU A 69 1.14 4.71 0.84
CA LEU A 69 2.45 4.34 0.33
C LEU A 69 3.15 5.55 -0.28
N ARG A 70 2.50 6.23 -1.23
CA ARG A 70 3.02 7.44 -1.87
C ARG A 70 3.40 8.50 -0.83
N LYS A 71 2.51 8.78 0.12
CA LYS A 71 2.78 9.74 1.20
C LYS A 71 4.02 9.38 2.01
N TYR A 72 4.23 8.10 2.33
CA TYR A 72 5.42 7.66 3.06
C TYR A 72 6.69 7.67 2.19
N GLU A 73 6.58 7.42 0.89
CA GLU A 73 7.69 7.57 -0.07
C GLU A 73 8.12 9.04 -0.23
N ASP A 74 7.17 9.96 -0.29
CA ASP A 74 7.44 11.41 -0.30
C ASP A 74 8.15 11.83 0.99
N LEU A 75 7.62 11.46 2.16
CA LEU A 75 8.24 11.73 3.46
C LEU A 75 9.65 11.13 3.57
N LEU A 76 9.88 9.93 3.01
CA LEU A 76 11.20 9.31 2.96
C LEU A 76 12.17 10.12 2.11
N THR A 77 11.71 10.60 0.96
CA THR A 77 12.50 11.41 0.02
C THR A 77 12.88 12.74 0.68
N GLU A 78 11.93 13.41 1.32
CA GLU A 78 12.18 14.64 2.10
C GLU A 78 13.18 14.41 3.23
N ALA A 79 13.03 13.29 3.97
CA ALA A 79 13.96 12.93 5.03
C ALA A 79 15.37 12.63 4.49
N ASN A 80 15.48 12.09 3.28
CA ASN A 80 16.77 11.81 2.63
C ASN A 80 17.45 13.09 2.12
N ASN A 81 16.69 14.07 1.62
CA ASN A 81 17.22 15.37 1.19
C ASN A 81 17.72 16.23 2.37
N GLN A 82 17.07 16.14 3.53
CA GLN A 82 17.51 16.87 4.74
C GLN A 82 18.84 16.37 5.31
N VAL A 83 19.28 15.14 4.99
CA VAL A 83 20.61 14.64 5.38
C VAL A 83 21.73 15.21 4.50
N CYS A 84 21.38 15.89 3.39
CA CYS A 84 22.30 16.33 2.35
C CYS A 84 22.38 17.86 2.17
N ALA A 85 21.85 18.66 3.09
CA ALA A 85 22.04 20.10 3.03
C ALA A 85 23.48 20.46 3.48
N PRO A 86 24.37 20.97 2.60
CA PRO A 86 25.62 21.55 3.05
C PRO A 86 25.32 22.79 3.90
N PRO A 87 26.13 23.09 4.94
CA PRO A 87 25.99 24.33 5.68
C PRO A 87 26.14 25.49 4.68
N ILE A 88 25.09 26.27 4.49
CA ILE A 88 25.14 27.51 3.75
C ILE A 88 25.87 28.49 4.65
N HIS A 89 27.17 28.64 4.45
CA HIS A 89 27.97 29.69 5.07
C HIS A 89 27.63 31.02 4.35
N PRO A 90 27.11 32.05 5.05
CA PRO A 90 27.03 33.38 4.48
C PRO A 90 28.43 34.00 4.45
N THR A 91 28.75 34.62 3.31
CA THR A 91 29.99 35.35 3.00
C THR A 91 30.23 36.53 3.93
#